data_AF-A0A359MN53-F1
#
_entry.id   AF-A0A359MN53-F1
#
_cell.length_a   1.000
_cell.length_b   1.000
_cell.length_c   1.000
_cell.angle_alpha   90.00
_cell.angle_beta   90.00
_cell.angle_gamma   90.00
#
_symmetry.space_group_name_H-M   'P 1'
#
loop_
_entity.id
_entity.type
_entity.pdbx_description
1 polymer ?
#
loop_
_entity_poly.entity_id
_entity_poly.type
_entity_poly.pdbx_seq_one_letter_code
_entity_poly.pdbx_strand_id
1 'polypeptide(L)' 'VVQTFSKSRSMAGMRIGFAMGNPVLIQALNEVKYSFNSYTMDTVSLLTGAAAVRDEEYFRSIVQKVIL' A
#
# COMPACT_ATOMS: atom_id res chain seq x y z
N VAL A 1 0.54 6.50 11.14
CA VAL A 1 1.52 5.56 10.52
C VAL A 1 1.28 5.51 9.02
N VAL A 2 2.33 5.63 8.21
CA VAL A 2 2.26 5.47 6.75
C VAL A 2 3.11 4.27 6.35
N GLN A 3 2.63 3.45 5.44
CA GLN A 3 3.36 2.30 4.92
C GLN A 3 3.29 2.25 3.38
N THR A 4 4.27 1.56 2.78
CA THR A 4 4.41 1.43 1.33
C THR A 4 4.71 0.00 0.94
N PHE A 5 4.27 -0.37 -0.26
CA PHE A 5 4.56 -1.67 -0.86
C PHE A 5 5.86 -1.63 -1.68
N SER A 6 6.50 -0.46 -1.81
CA SER A 6 7.64 -0.27 -2.70
C SER A 6 8.93 -0.97 -2.27
N LYS A 7 9.01 -1.45 -1.02
CA LYS A 7 10.23 -2.08 -0.46
C LYS A 7 9.95 -3.52 -0.07
N SER A 8 9.51 -3.76 1.16
CA SER A 8 9.35 -5.11 1.74
C SER A 8 8.36 -6.01 0.99
N ARG A 9 7.49 -5.44 0.15
CA ARG A 9 6.54 -6.18 -0.69
C ARG A 9 6.94 -6.24 -2.17
N SER A 10 8.15 -5.79 -2.54
CA SER A 10 8.71 -5.88 -3.90
C SER A 10 7.88 -5.21 -5.01
N MET A 11 7.05 -4.22 -4.68
CA MET A 11 6.12 -3.57 -5.62
C MET A 11 6.43 -2.08 -5.82
N ALA A 12 7.71 -1.75 -6.07
CA ALA A 12 8.15 -0.37 -6.28
C ALA A 12 7.38 0.32 -7.43
N GLY A 13 7.23 -0.38 -8.55
CA GLY A 13 6.55 0.12 -9.75
C GLY A 13 5.04 0.30 -9.62
N MET A 14 4.39 -0.38 -8.67
CA MET A 14 2.91 -0.38 -8.55
C MET A 14 2.36 0.80 -7.77
N ARG A 15 3.22 1.60 -7.11
CA ARG A 15 2.83 2.85 -6.44
C ARG A 15 1.74 2.71 -5.37
N ILE A 16 1.76 1.60 -4.62
CA ILE A 16 0.78 1.32 -3.56
C ILE A 16 1.31 1.79 -2.20
N GLY A 17 0.46 2.50 -1.46
CA GLY A 17 0.71 2.92 -0.09
C GLY A 17 -0.59 3.15 0.69
N PHE A 18 -0.49 3.22 2.00
CA PHE A 18 -1.64 3.47 2.88
C PHE A 18 -1.24 4.22 4.14
N ALA A 19 -2.23 4.87 4.76
CA ALA A 19 -2.09 5.57 6.03
C ALA A 19 -3.10 5.02 7.05
N MET A 20 -2.66 4.88 8.28
CA MET A 20 -3.48 4.52 9.45
C MET A 20 -3.28 5.59 10.52
N GLY A 21 -4.37 6.12 11.06
CA GLY A 21 -4.31 7.21 12.03
C GLY A 21 -5.69 7.63 12.53
N ASN A 22 -5.75 8.79 13.18
CA ASN A 22 -6.99 9.37 13.70
C ASN A 22 -8.04 9.52 12.57
N PRO A 23 -9.31 9.10 12.77
CA PRO A 23 -10.35 9.18 11.75
C PRO A 23 -10.54 10.58 11.15
N VAL A 24 -10.43 11.65 11.95
CA VAL A 24 -10.55 13.04 11.48
C VAL A 24 -9.42 13.39 10.50
N LEU A 25 -8.20 12.94 10.78
CA LEU A 25 -7.06 13.16 9.88
C LEU A 25 -7.19 12.33 8.59
N ILE A 26 -7.68 11.09 8.68
CA ILE A 26 -7.93 10.26 7.50
C ILE A 26 -9.03 10.86 6.63
N GLN A 27 -10.08 11.42 7.24
CA GLN A 27 -11.12 12.15 6.52
C GLN A 27 -10.54 13.35 5.77
N ALA A 28 -9.74 14.19 6.43
CA ALA A 28 -9.09 15.32 5.77
C ALA A 28 -8.21 14.90 4.58
N LEU A 29 -7.45 13.80 4.72
CA LEU A 29 -6.67 13.23 3.61
C LEU A 29 -7.55 12.77 2.44
N ASN A 30 -8.69 12.15 2.73
CA ASN A 30 -9.66 11.73 1.72
C ASN A 30 -10.31 12.92 1.02
N GLU A 31 -10.68 13.98 1.74
CA GLU A 31 -11.25 15.21 1.18
C GLU A 31 -10.28 15.87 0.18
N VAL A 32 -8.99 15.94 0.53
CA VAL A 32 -7.95 16.39 -0.39
C VAL A 32 -7.84 15.44 -1.58
N LYS A 33 -7.70 14.13 -1.36
CA LYS A 33 -7.59 13.14 -2.43
C LYS A 33 -8.73 13.21 -3.45
N TYR A 34 -9.97 13.21 -2.97
CA TYR A 34 -11.17 13.17 -3.81
C TYR A 34 -11.52 14.52 -4.46
N SER A 35 -10.97 15.63 -3.99
CA SER A 35 -11.13 16.95 -4.65
C SER A 35 -10.22 17.12 -5.88
N PHE A 36 -9.07 16.44 -5.92
CA PHE A 36 -8.16 16.47 -7.08
C PHE A 36 -8.39 15.33 -8.07
N ASN A 37 -8.46 14.08 -7.59
CA ASN A 37 -8.68 12.91 -8.44
C ASN A 37 -9.25 11.74 -7.63
N SER A 38 -10.48 11.34 -7.94
CA SER A 38 -11.12 10.20 -7.27
C SER A 38 -10.52 8.83 -7.60
N TYR A 39 -9.82 8.72 -8.73
CA TYR A 39 -9.22 7.49 -9.24
C TYR A 39 -7.69 7.59 -9.20
N THR A 40 -7.13 7.52 -8.00
CA THR A 40 -5.67 7.60 -7.79
C THR A 40 -4.94 6.27 -8.00
N MET A 41 -5.64 5.19 -8.32
CA MET A 41 -5.08 3.84 -8.47
C MET A 41 -5.79 3.10 -9.59
N ASP A 42 -5.03 2.30 -10.34
CA ASP A 42 -5.54 1.42 -11.38
C ASP A 42 -5.90 0.03 -10.84
N THR A 43 -6.64 -0.73 -11.64
CA THR A 43 -7.12 -2.08 -11.31
C THR A 43 -5.99 -3.07 -11.04
N VAL A 44 -4.89 -3.01 -11.79
CA VAL A 44 -3.77 -3.95 -11.64
C VAL A 44 -3.09 -3.74 -10.30
N SER A 45 -2.84 -2.48 -9.94
CA SER A 45 -2.29 -2.11 -8.62
C SER A 45 -3.19 -2.59 -7.48
N LEU A 46 -4.51 -2.43 -7.59
CA LEU A 46 -5.45 -2.88 -6.55
C LEU A 46 -5.46 -4.41 -6.40
N LEU A 47 -5.56 -5.15 -7.51
CA LEU A 47 -5.62 -6.62 -7.48
C LEU A 47 -4.32 -7.23 -6.96
N THR A 48 -3.18 -6.78 -7.48
CA THR A 48 -1.85 -7.28 -7.07
C THR A 48 -1.54 -6.86 -5.64
N GLY A 49 -1.92 -5.65 -5.22
CA GLY A 49 -1.76 -5.19 -3.84
C GLY A 49 -2.54 -6.05 -2.85
N ALA A 50 -3.80 -6.38 -3.16
CA ALA A 50 -4.61 -7.27 -2.34
C ALA A 50 -4.02 -8.68 -2.25
N ALA A 51 -3.55 -9.23 -3.37
CA ALA A 51 -2.88 -10.54 -3.39
C ALA A 51 -1.61 -10.53 -2.53
N ALA A 52 -0.77 -9.48 -2.67
CA ALA A 52 0.47 -9.34 -1.90
C ALA A 52 0.22 -9.23 -0.39
N VAL A 53 -0.89 -8.64 0.07
CA VAL A 53 -1.25 -8.61 1.51
C VAL A 53 -1.64 -9.98 2.02
N ARG A 54 -2.37 -10.77 1.23
CA ARG A 54 -2.84 -12.11 1.63
C ARG A 54 -1.72 -13.14 1.65
N ASP A 55 -0.70 -12.97 0.81
CA ASP A 55 0.46 -13.87 0.75
C ASP A 55 1.50 -13.52 1.83
N GLU A 56 1.15 -13.84 3.08
CA GLU A 56 2.00 -13.57 4.23
C GLU A 56 3.25 -14.45 4.27
N GLU A 57 3.14 -15.71 3.82
CA GLU A 57 4.26 -16.65 3.79
C GLU A 57 5.37 -16.16 2.85
N TYR A 58 5.01 -15.78 1.62
CA TYR A 58 5.96 -15.21 0.68
C TYR A 58 6.61 -13.94 1.25
N PHE A 59 5.80 -13.03 1.81
CA PHE A 59 6.30 -11.81 2.43
C PHE A 59 7.34 -12.08 3.51
N ARG A 60 7.04 -12.97 4.46
CA ARG A 60 7.97 -13.33 5.54
C ARG A 60 9.25 -13.99 4.99
N SER A 61 9.12 -14.88 4.00
CA SER A 61 10.27 -15.53 3.38
C SER A 61 11.22 -14.55 2.69
N ILE A 62 10.69 -13.54 1.99
CA ILE A 62 11.48 -12.52 1.32
C ILE A 62 12.15 -11.60 2.35
N VAL A 63 11.42 -11.17 3.38
CA VAL A 63 12.00 -10.36 4.46
C VAL A 63 13.16 -11.09 5.14
N GLN A 64 13.00 -12.39 5.43
CA GLN A 64 14.06 -13.19 6.03
C GLN A 64 15.31 -13.29 5.14
N LYS A 65 15.15 -13.45 3.82
CA LYS A 65 16.26 -13.47 2.85
C LYS A 65 17.01 -12.15 2.71
N VAL A 66 16.41 -11.03 3.10
CA VAL A 66 17.03 -9.69 3.02
C VAL A 66 17.74 -9.33 4.33
N ILE A 67 17.23 -9.83 5.46
CA ILE A 67 17.79 -9.54 6.79
C ILE A 67 18.96 -10.48 7.13
N LEU A 68 18.91 -11.73 6.69
CA LEU A 68 19.95 -12.75 6.88
C LEU A 68 20.86 -12.83 5.65
#